data_AF-A0A1X1C2M0-F1
#
_entry.id   AF-A0A1X1C2M0-F1
#
_cell.length_a   1.000
_cell.length_b   1.000
_cell.length_c   1.000
_cell.angle_alpha   90.00
_cell.angle_beta   90.00
_cell.angle_gamma   90.00
#
_symmetry.space_group_name_H-M   'P 1'
#
loop_
_entity.id
_entity.type
_entity.pdbx_description
1 polymer ?
#
loop_
_entity_poly.entity_id
_entity_poly.type
_entity_poly.pdbx_seq_one_letter_code
_entity_poly.pdbx_strand_id
1 'polypeptide(L)' 'MEKQNRYIYHYCAAQDNATVSGIAQMTFRIVSQDDLNKLKEVVRQDLSFKAVAITSLSYLGREHEDFAAQLRAGEPS' A
#
# COMPACT_ATOMS: atom_id res chain seq x y z
N MET A 1 16.41 14.58 5.30
CA MET A 1 15.84 13.23 5.17
C MET A 1 14.56 13.37 4.37
N GLU A 2 14.59 13.08 3.08
CA GLU A 2 13.41 13.20 2.22
C GLU A 2 12.32 12.29 2.75
N LYS A 3 11.17 12.87 3.11
CA LYS A 3 9.96 12.12 3.42
C LYS A 3 9.55 11.40 2.15
N GLN A 4 9.94 10.14 2.03
CA GLN A 4 9.58 9.34 0.87
C GLN A 4 8.06 9.20 0.87
N ASN A 5 7.44 9.77 -0.15
CA ASN A 5 6.00 9.70 -0.40
C ASN A 5 5.60 8.24 -0.64
N ARG A 6 5.22 7.52 0.42
CA ARG A 6 4.86 6.11 0.35
C ARG A 6 3.38 5.95 0.03
N TYR A 7 3.07 5.07 -0.91
CA TYR A 7 1.72 4.63 -1.24
C TYR A 7 1.30 3.56 -0.23
N ILE A 8 0.14 3.76 0.38
CA ILE A 8 -0.39 2.87 1.40
C ILE A 8 -1.45 1.98 0.76
N TYR A 9 -1.32 0.68 0.98
CA TYR A 9 -2.27 -0.32 0.52
C TYR A 9 -2.74 -1.20 1.67
N HIS A 10 -4.04 -1.44 1.74
CA HIS A 10 -4.57 -2.59 2.47
C HIS A 10 -4.59 -3.79 1.53
N TYR A 11 -4.01 -4.91 1.95
CA TYR A 11 -4.01 -6.14 1.18
C TYR A 11 -4.59 -7.29 2.01
N CYS A 12 -5.19 -8.25 1.32
CA CYS A 12 -5.52 -9.56 1.86
C CYS A 12 -4.80 -10.61 1.01
N ALA A 13 -4.03 -11.47 1.66
CA ALA A 13 -3.32 -12.57 1.06
C ALA A 13 -3.92 -13.89 1.57
N ALA A 14 -3.96 -14.89 0.69
CA ALA A 14 -4.38 -16.24 1.03
C ALA A 14 -3.23 -17.22 0.85
N GLN A 15 -3.13 -18.17 1.78
CA GLN A 15 -2.31 -19.37 1.69
C GLN A 15 -3.17 -20.55 2.17
N ASP A 16 -3.49 -21.45 1.26
CA ASP A 16 -4.34 -22.61 1.51
C ASP A 16 -5.64 -22.22 2.24
N ASN A 17 -5.83 -22.67 3.49
CA ASN A 17 -7.01 -22.41 4.30
C ASN A 17 -6.88 -21.20 5.23
N ALA A 18 -5.82 -20.41 5.09
CA ALA A 18 -5.57 -19.24 5.92
C ALA A 18 -5.55 -17.97 5.07
N THR A 19 -6.06 -16.89 5.65
CA THR A 19 -5.96 -15.54 5.09
C THR A 19 -5.24 -14.63 6.08
N VAL A 20 -4.43 -13.73 5.55
CA VAL A 20 -3.77 -12.67 6.31
C VAL A 20 -4.06 -11.34 5.63
N SER A 21 -4.49 -10.36 6.43
CA SER A 21 -4.60 -8.99 5.98
C SER A 21 -3.50 -8.13 6.60
N GLY A 22 -3.11 -7.10 5.87
CA GLY A 22 -2.06 -6.20 6.33
C GLY A 22 -2.07 -4.87 5.61
N ILE A 23 -1.23 -3.97 6.09
CA ILE A 23 -0.97 -2.68 5.47
C ILE A 23 0.43 -2.72 4.88
N ALA A 24 0.54 -2.48 3.57
CA ALA A 24 1.80 -2.37 2.87
C ALA A 24 2.09 -0.90 2.56
N GLN A 25 3.33 -0.47 2.82
CA GLN A 25 3.84 0.83 2.43
C GLN A 25 4.82 0.64 1.28
N MET A 26 4.48 1.16 0.10
CA MET A 26 5.25 0.97 -1.12
C MET A 26 5.80 2.31 -1.61
N THR A 27 7.00 2.32 -2.20
CA THR A 27 7.58 3.53 -2.82
C THR A 27 7.04 3.80 -4.23
N PHE A 28 6.20 2.92 -4.75
CA PHE A 28 5.59 2.99 -6.06
C PHE A 28 4.09 2.67 -6.00
N ARG A 29 3.34 3.16 -6.99
CA ARG A 29 1.93 2.81 -7.16
C ARG A 29 1.81 1.47 -7.87
N ILE A 30 0.94 0.59 -7.37
CA ILE A 30 0.57 -0.65 -8.06
C ILE A 30 -0.42 -0.29 -9.18
N VAL A 31 0.03 -0.41 -10.43
CA VAL A 31 -0.78 -0.14 -11.63
C VAL A 31 -0.74 -1.28 -12.64
N SER A 32 0.08 -2.30 -12.39
CA SER A 32 0.29 -3.44 -13.28
C SER A 32 0.35 -4.75 -12.49
N GLN A 33 0.26 -5.87 -13.22
CA GLN A 33 0.43 -7.20 -12.64
C GLN A 33 1.85 -7.42 -12.10
N ASP A 34 2.86 -6.81 -12.72
CA ASP A 34 4.25 -6.89 -12.26
C ASP A 34 4.45 -6.16 -10.93
N ASP A 35 3.79 -5.02 -10.75
CA ASP A 35 3.80 -4.31 -9.46
C ASP A 35 3.10 -5.12 -8.37
N LEU A 36 2.00 -5.79 -8.71
CA LEU A 36 1.33 -6.70 -7.78
C LEU A 36 2.22 -7.90 -7.41
N ASN A 37 3.04 -8.39 -8.34
CA ASN A 37 4.01 -9.46 -8.04
C ASN A 37 5.11 -8.98 -7.09
N LYS A 38 5.57 -7.73 -7.20
CA LYS A 38 6.50 -7.13 -6.21
C LYS A 38 5.88 -7.09 -4.80
N LEU A 39 4.60 -6.71 -4.68
CA LEU A 39 3.90 -6.75 -3.39
C LEU A 39 3.86 -8.18 -2.82
N LYS A 40 3.57 -9.19 -3.64
CA LYS A 40 3.56 -10.60 -3.20
C LYS A 40 4.92 -11.00 -2.64
N GLU A 41 6.02 -10.64 -3.30
CA GLU A 41 7.36 -10.97 -2.82
C GLU A 41 7.68 -10.29 -1.48
N VAL A 42 7.27 -9.03 -1.28
CA VAL A 42 7.42 -8.34 0.03
C VAL A 42 6.63 -9.08 1.13
N VAL A 43 5.35 -9.38 0.89
CA VAL A 43 4.49 -10.08 1.85
C VAL A 43 5.06 -11.46 2.22
N ARG A 44 5.67 -12.16 1.26
CA ARG A 44 6.30 -13.48 1.48
C ARG A 44 7.62 -13.42 2.26
N GLN A 45 8.34 -12.31 2.18
CA GLN A 45 9.60 -12.12 2.91
C GLN A 45 9.37 -11.73 4.37
N ASP A 46 8.38 -10.87 4.62
CA ASP A 46 8.10 -10.34 5.97
C ASP A 46 7.31 -11.30 6.85
N LEU A 47 6.47 -12.16 6.24
CA LEU A 47 5.71 -13.16 6.96
C LEU A 47 6.30 -14.52 6.63
N SER A 48 6.45 -15.41 7.63
CA SER A 48 6.63 -16.87 7.39
C SER A 48 5.41 -17.51 6.70
N PHE A 49 4.54 -16.69 6.13
CA PHE A 49 3.34 -16.99 5.37
C PHE A 49 3.69 -16.87 3.89
N LYS A 50 3.78 -18.02 3.21
CA LYS A 50 4.04 -18.06 1.77
C LYS A 50 2.73 -17.77 1.04
N ALA A 51 2.34 -16.49 1.01
CA ALA A 51 1.16 -16.04 0.29
C ALA A 51 1.13 -16.63 -1.13
N VAL A 52 0.07 -17.36 -1.45
CA VAL A 52 -0.15 -17.98 -2.76
C VAL A 52 -0.86 -17.00 -3.69
N ALA A 53 -1.74 -16.17 -3.14
CA ALA A 53 -2.49 -15.17 -3.88
C ALA A 53 -2.78 -13.93 -3.04
N ILE A 54 -2.86 -12.76 -3.70
CA ILE A 54 -3.51 -11.57 -3.14
C ILE A 54 -4.97 -11.64 -3.59
N THR A 55 -5.89 -11.73 -2.65
CA THR A 55 -7.33 -11.88 -2.90
C THR A 55 -8.06 -10.55 -2.90
N SER A 56 -7.52 -9.54 -2.22
CA SER A 56 -8.04 -8.18 -2.21
C SER A 56 -6.91 -7.17 -2.06
N LEU A 57 -7.03 -6.03 -2.75
CA LEU A 57 -6.10 -4.92 -2.68
C LEU A 57 -6.89 -3.60 -2.74
N SER A 58 -6.65 -2.72 -1.79
CA SER A 58 -7.27 -1.39 -1.74
C SER A 58 -6.21 -0.33 -1.51
N TYR A 59 -6.22 0.71 -2.36
CA TYR A 59 -5.37 1.88 -2.18
C TYR A 59 -5.96 2.77 -1.09
N LEU A 60 -5.17 3.08 -0.05
CA LEU A 60 -5.60 3.89 1.09
C LEU A 60 -5.14 5.35 1.00
N GLY A 61 -4.23 5.67 0.07
CA GLY A 61 -3.69 7.02 -0.08
C GLY A 61 -2.17 7.03 -0.02
N ARG A 62 -1.60 8.23 0.12
CA ARG A 62 -0.16 8.46 0.19
C ARG A 62 0.22 9.17 1.49
N GLU A 63 1.29 8.73 2.13
CA GLU A 63 1.91 9.51 3.20
C GLU A 63 2.33 10.86 2.62
N HIS A 64 1.67 11.95 3.05
CA HIS A 64 1.78 13.35 2.58
C HIS A 64 0.78 13.85 1.53
N GLU A 65 -0.32 13.15 1.24
CA GLU A 65 -1.35 13.74 0.36
C GLU A 65 -2.16 14.89 1.01
N ASP A 66 -2.12 15.06 2.34
CA ASP A 66 -2.91 16.10 3.03
C ASP A 66 -2.14 16.89 4.10
N PHE A 67 -1.44 17.93 3.67
CA PHE A 67 -1.24 19.14 4.51
C PHE A 67 -1.23 20.43 3.67
N ALA A 68 -0.90 20.36 2.39
CA ALA A 68 -0.85 21.54 1.51
C ALA A 68 -2.21 21.95 0.92
N ALA A 69 -3.18 21.03 0.81
CA ALA A 69 -4.50 21.32 0.22
C ALA A 69 -5.44 22.07 1.18
N GLN A 70 -5.29 21.92 2.50
CA GLN A 70 -6.16 22.57 3.49
C GLN A 70 -5.77 24.02 3.82
N LEU A 71 -4.53 24.45 3.51
CA LEU A 71 -4.05 25.81 3.80
C LEU A 71 -4.41 26.85 2.73
N ARG A 72 -4.86 26.44 1.53
CA ARG A 72 -5.23 27.37 0.44
C ARG A 72 -6.71 27.78 0.41
N ALA A 73 -7.53 27.24 1.30
CA ALA A 73 -8.97 27.56 1.36
C ALA A 73 -9.32 28.65 2.39
N GLY A 74 -8.32 29.35 2.95
CA GLY A 74 -8.49 30.19 4.14
C GLY A 74 -8.07 31.65 4.05
N GLU A 75 -7.86 32.23 2.86
CA GLU A 75 -7.66 33.69 2.74
C GLU A 75 -8.94 34.37 2.22
N PRO A 76 -9.77 34.97 3.10
CA PRO A 76 -10.78 35.92 2.67
C PRO A 76 -10.09 37.20 2.18
N SER A 77 -10.54 37.67 1.02
CA SER A 77 -10.14 38.93 0.37
C SER A 77 -10.46 40.17 1.19
#